data_AF-A0ABD1UXS7-F1
#
_entry.id   AF-A0ABD1UXS7-F1
#
_cell.length_a   1.000
_cell.length_b   1.000
_cell.length_c   1.000
_cell.angle_alpha   90.00
_cell.angle_beta   90.00
_cell.angle_gamma   90.00
#
_symmetry.space_group_name_H-M   'P 1'
#
loop_
_entity.id
_entity.type
_entity.pdbx_description
1 polymer ?
#
loop_
_entity_poly.entity_id
_entity_poly.type
_entity_poly.pdbx_seq_one_letter_code
_entity_poly.pdbx_strand_id
1 'polypeptide(L)'
;MSIIITVVGKLRGCIRQVEYSYPSGASEQDILNRAKTLLAQEDKFKKGFKFDHVWFLLKDTEKFEHDNYRELPDYQRQSVNFASSQSESPTSESPSSASPGLSSFSLQINEENVSGTSTGRPIGIKKVKGKKKIEEENTIVIEEIREQNRQLSERLTKGNNDKQQNYHIQMLRAQTEAKKVDVAAQKVAVAAKKVAVAVAEIREENRVLLTNLNDVADPNLREFIRSEQKRIVQKISEELAKQSQSTSSPFGQYFDDFGGPGNDLSDY
;
A
#
# COMPACT_ATOMS: atom_id res chain seq x y z
N MET A 1 -1.61 -25.43 -15.42
CA MET A 1 -0.78 -24.34 -15.99
C MET A 1 -1.47 -23.56 -17.11
N SER A 2 -2.12 -24.20 -18.09
CA SER A 2 -2.65 -23.50 -19.28
C SER A 2 -3.70 -22.42 -18.98
N ILE A 3 -4.61 -22.65 -18.03
CA ILE A 3 -5.65 -21.67 -17.67
C ILE A 3 -5.02 -20.38 -17.12
N ILE A 4 -4.05 -20.50 -16.21
CA ILE A 4 -3.37 -19.35 -15.60
C ILE A 4 -2.66 -18.52 -16.67
N ILE A 5 -1.93 -19.17 -17.57
CA ILE A 5 -1.23 -18.52 -18.68
C ILE A 5 -2.21 -17.77 -19.59
N THR A 6 -3.35 -18.38 -19.94
CA THR A 6 -4.37 -17.74 -20.79
C THR A 6 -4.98 -16.51 -20.11
N VAL A 7 -5.30 -16.61 -18.81
CA VAL A 7 -5.92 -15.53 -18.05
C VAL A 7 -4.94 -14.36 -17.84
N VAL A 8 -3.67 -14.65 -17.57
CA VAL A 8 -2.60 -13.64 -17.47
C VAL A 8 -2.35 -12.97 -18.82
N GLY A 9 -2.35 -13.73 -19.92
CA GLY A 9 -2.20 -13.17 -21.27
C GLY A 9 -3.33 -12.20 -21.63
N LYS A 10 -4.58 -12.51 -21.26
CA LYS A 10 -5.71 -11.59 -21.42
C LYS A 10 -5.55 -10.30 -20.62
N LEU A 11 -5.12 -10.40 -19.35
CA LEU A 11 -4.86 -9.23 -18.52
C LEU A 11 -3.75 -8.35 -19.12
N ARG A 12 -2.66 -8.92 -19.65
CA ARG A 12 -1.60 -8.16 -20.35
C ARG A 12 -2.16 -7.42 -21.57
N GLY A 13 -3.08 -8.04 -22.31
CA GLY A 13 -3.81 -7.38 -23.41
C GLY A 13 -4.59 -6.15 -22.95
N CYS A 14 -5.36 -6.27 -21.86
CA CYS A 14 -6.09 -5.14 -21.28
C CYS A 14 -5.15 -4.04 -20.77
N ILE A 15 -4.00 -4.39 -20.20
CA ILE A 15 -2.99 -3.42 -19.74
C ILE A 15 -2.45 -2.61 -20.92
N ARG A 16 -2.07 -3.28 -22.02
CA ARG A 16 -1.61 -2.58 -23.23
C ARG A 16 -2.66 -1.63 -23.80
N GLN A 17 -3.93 -2.03 -23.76
CA GLN A 17 -5.04 -1.17 -24.20
C GLN A 17 -5.17 0.09 -23.33
N VAL A 18 -4.94 -0.02 -22.02
CA VAL A 18 -4.94 1.13 -21.09
C VAL A 18 -3.70 2.00 -21.30
N GLU A 19 -2.53 1.40 -21.51
CA GLU A 19 -1.27 2.11 -21.79
C GLU A 19 -1.34 2.90 -23.11
N TYR A 20 -1.96 2.32 -24.15
CA TYR A 20 -2.18 2.99 -25.43
C TYR A 20 -3.11 4.21 -25.32
N SER A 21 -3.96 4.25 -24.28
CA SER A 21 -4.77 5.44 -23.97
C SER A 21 -3.96 6.56 -23.31
N TYR A 22 -2.63 6.44 -23.22
CA TYR A 22 -1.66 7.39 -22.67
C TYR A 22 -2.16 8.19 -21.45
N PRO A 23 -2.54 7.53 -20.33
CA PRO A 23 -2.87 8.25 -19.12
C PRO A 23 -1.58 8.78 -18.48
N SER A 24 -1.14 9.96 -18.92
CA SER A 24 0.09 10.59 -18.42
C SER A 24 0.01 10.75 -16.89
N GLY A 25 1.01 10.21 -16.18
CA GLY A 25 1.09 10.25 -14.71
C GLY A 25 0.30 9.19 -13.96
N ALA A 26 -0.34 8.21 -14.63
CA ALA A 26 -0.98 7.10 -13.94
C ALA A 26 0.05 6.14 -13.33
N SER A 27 -0.19 5.67 -12.11
CA SER A 27 0.66 4.65 -11.49
C SER A 27 0.45 3.28 -12.15
N GLU A 28 1.45 2.39 -12.06
CA GLU A 28 1.32 0.98 -12.51
C GLU A 28 0.08 0.32 -11.90
N GLN A 29 -0.22 0.64 -10.64
CA GLN A 29 -1.41 0.13 -9.95
C GLN A 29 -2.71 0.66 -10.55
N ASP A 30 -2.76 1.93 -10.96
CA ASP A 30 -3.94 2.53 -11.60
C ASP A 30 -4.17 1.92 -12.99
N ILE A 31 -3.10 1.69 -13.74
CA ILE A 31 -3.14 0.99 -15.04
C ILE A 31 -3.69 -0.42 -14.85
N LEU A 32 -3.17 -1.16 -13.86
CA LEU A 32 -3.62 -2.50 -13.53
C LEU A 32 -5.10 -2.55 -13.10
N ASN A 33 -5.53 -1.59 -12.29
CA ASN A 33 -6.91 -1.50 -11.83
C ASN A 33 -7.88 -1.23 -13.01
N ARG A 34 -7.53 -0.30 -13.90
CA ARG A 34 -8.31 -0.04 -15.13
C ARG A 34 -8.36 -1.26 -16.04
N ALA A 35 -7.25 -1.97 -16.20
CA ALA A 35 -7.19 -3.18 -16.99
C ALA A 35 -8.05 -4.32 -16.42
N LYS A 36 -8.11 -4.47 -15.09
CA LYS A 36 -9.02 -5.43 -14.44
C LYS A 36 -10.48 -5.07 -14.65
N THR A 37 -10.82 -3.79 -14.63
CA THR A 37 -12.17 -3.32 -14.96
C THR A 37 -12.56 -3.66 -16.39
N LEU A 38 -11.65 -3.48 -17.36
CA LEU A 38 -11.87 -3.93 -18.75
C LEU A 38 -12.03 -5.44 -18.85
N LEU A 39 -11.20 -6.20 -18.15
CA LEU A 39 -11.29 -7.66 -18.14
C LEU A 39 -12.62 -8.16 -17.56
N ALA A 40 -13.13 -7.51 -16.51
CA ALA A 40 -14.40 -7.85 -15.87
C ALA A 40 -15.64 -7.60 -16.75
N GLN A 41 -15.50 -6.87 -17.87
CA GLN A 41 -16.56 -6.71 -18.87
C GLN A 41 -16.82 -8.00 -19.65
N GLU A 42 -15.82 -8.90 -19.74
CA GLU A 42 -16.02 -10.21 -20.34
C GLU A 42 -16.86 -11.11 -19.41
N ASP A 43 -17.87 -11.80 -19.98
CA ASP A 43 -18.74 -12.72 -19.23
C ASP A 43 -17.97 -13.78 -18.41
N LYS A 44 -16.81 -14.18 -18.91
CA LYS A 44 -15.93 -15.19 -18.29
C LYS A 44 -15.23 -14.69 -17.03
N PHE A 45 -15.11 -13.36 -16.87
CA PHE A 45 -14.34 -12.71 -15.82
C PHE A 45 -15.19 -11.76 -14.96
N LYS A 46 -16.52 -11.87 -15.00
CA LYS A 46 -17.45 -11.12 -14.13
C LYS A 46 -17.14 -11.22 -12.64
N LYS A 47 -16.52 -12.32 -12.20
CA LYS A 47 -16.05 -12.51 -10.81
C LYS A 47 -14.70 -11.85 -10.51
N GLY A 48 -14.19 -11.02 -11.42
CA GLY A 48 -12.89 -10.38 -11.34
C GLY A 48 -11.72 -11.29 -11.69
N PHE A 49 -10.55 -10.66 -11.86
CA PHE A 49 -9.27 -11.36 -11.94
C PHE A 49 -8.90 -11.92 -10.55
N LYS A 50 -8.50 -13.19 -10.48
CA LYS A 50 -8.25 -13.90 -9.21
C LYS A 50 -6.78 -14.29 -8.98
N PHE A 51 -5.90 -13.89 -9.89
CA PHE A 51 -4.51 -14.36 -9.94
C PHE A 51 -3.53 -13.20 -9.67
N ASP A 52 -3.87 -12.28 -8.78
CA ASP A 52 -3.06 -11.10 -8.46
C ASP A 52 -1.64 -11.46 -8.02
N HIS A 53 -1.51 -12.49 -7.19
CA HIS A 53 -0.23 -13.02 -6.73
C HIS A 53 0.60 -13.61 -7.88
N VAL A 54 -0.06 -14.25 -8.86
CA VAL A 54 0.63 -14.85 -10.02
C VAL A 54 1.02 -13.78 -11.03
N TRP A 55 0.25 -12.71 -11.15
CA TRP A 55 0.54 -11.60 -12.04
C TRP A 55 1.94 -11.03 -11.77
N PHE A 56 2.27 -10.69 -10.52
CA PHE A 56 3.59 -10.15 -10.19
C PHE A 56 4.76 -11.11 -10.48
N LEU A 57 4.50 -12.42 -10.50
CA LEU A 57 5.51 -13.43 -10.81
C LEU A 57 5.68 -13.65 -12.32
N LEU A 58 4.63 -13.41 -13.12
CA LEU A 58 4.62 -13.71 -14.55
C LEU A 58 4.67 -12.48 -15.45
N LYS A 59 4.44 -11.28 -14.92
CA LYS A 59 4.30 -10.05 -15.72
C LYS A 59 5.51 -9.75 -16.59
N ASP A 60 6.72 -10.04 -16.10
CA ASP A 60 7.99 -9.76 -16.78
C ASP A 60 8.56 -10.98 -17.51
N THR A 61 7.78 -12.06 -17.64
CA THR A 61 8.26 -13.25 -18.38
C THR A 61 8.23 -13.00 -19.88
N GLU A 62 9.28 -13.45 -20.57
CA GLU A 62 9.50 -13.24 -22.02
C GLU A 62 8.26 -13.58 -22.87
N LYS A 63 7.49 -14.59 -22.44
CA LYS A 63 6.24 -15.03 -23.07
C LYS A 63 5.17 -13.94 -23.21
N PHE A 64 5.20 -12.92 -22.36
CA PHE A 64 4.26 -11.79 -22.39
C PHE A 64 4.95 -10.46 -22.71
N GLU A 65 6.28 -10.46 -22.78
CA GLU A 65 7.07 -9.27 -23.05
C GLU A 65 6.85 -8.79 -24.49
N HIS A 66 7.00 -9.64 -25.51
CA HIS A 66 6.85 -9.20 -26.90
C HIS A 66 6.36 -10.32 -27.82
N ASP A 67 5.08 -10.27 -28.23
CA ASP A 67 4.67 -10.92 -29.48
C ASP A 67 4.98 -9.91 -30.60
N ASN A 68 5.80 -10.37 -31.55
CA ASN A 68 6.40 -9.61 -32.63
C ASN A 68 5.39 -8.78 -33.42
N TYR A 69 5.89 -7.69 -34.01
CA TYR A 69 5.54 -7.22 -35.35
C TYR A 69 4.59 -8.16 -36.10
N ARG A 70 3.27 -7.95 -35.97
CA ARG A 70 2.43 -8.15 -37.14
C ARG A 70 2.57 -6.88 -37.96
N GLU A 71 3.42 -6.97 -38.97
CA GLU A 71 3.24 -6.16 -40.17
C GLU A 71 1.75 -6.13 -40.55
N LEU A 72 1.33 -4.92 -40.91
CA LEU A 72 0.05 -4.51 -41.48
C LEU A 72 -0.60 -5.55 -42.42
N PRO A 73 -1.92 -5.39 -42.63
CA PRO A 73 -2.31 -5.07 -44.00
C PRO A 73 -2.89 -3.67 -44.06
N ASP A 74 -2.30 -2.86 -44.94
CA ASP A 74 -2.94 -1.69 -45.54
C ASP A 74 -4.33 -2.10 -46.04
N TYR A 75 -5.37 -1.75 -45.28
CA TYR A 75 -6.72 -1.64 -45.81
C TYR A 75 -7.29 -0.28 -45.41
N GLN A 76 -7.13 0.62 -46.38
CA GLN A 76 -8.19 1.49 -46.87
C GLN A 76 -8.68 2.56 -45.89
N ARG A 77 -8.14 3.77 -46.09
CA ARG A 77 -8.96 5.00 -45.99
C ARG A 77 -10.24 4.80 -46.80
N GLN A 78 -11.33 4.50 -46.12
CA GLN A 78 -12.72 4.79 -46.49
C GLN A 78 -13.46 4.75 -45.14
N SER A 79 -13.81 5.87 -44.51
CA SER A 79 -14.94 6.69 -44.95
C SER A 79 -16.02 5.82 -45.60
N VAL A 80 -16.81 5.12 -44.78
CA VAL A 80 -18.22 4.85 -45.09
C VAL A 80 -18.99 4.64 -43.79
N ASN A 81 -20.03 5.45 -43.68
CA ASN A 81 -21.00 5.51 -42.60
C ASN A 81 -21.90 4.27 -42.61
N PHE A 82 -22.30 3.79 -41.43
CA PHE A 82 -23.58 3.10 -41.28
C PHE A 82 -24.65 4.15 -40.99
N ALA A 83 -25.56 4.34 -41.94
CA ALA A 83 -26.71 5.22 -41.85
C ALA A 83 -28.00 4.39 -41.67
N SER A 84 -28.90 4.85 -40.79
CA SER A 84 -30.36 4.98 -40.97
C SER A 84 -30.93 5.57 -39.67
N SER A 85 -31.71 6.67 -39.63
CA SER A 85 -32.71 7.14 -40.59
C SER A 85 -32.86 8.67 -40.63
N GLN A 86 -32.92 9.20 -41.86
CA GLN A 86 -33.82 10.21 -42.44
C GLN A 86 -34.28 11.45 -41.62
N SER A 87 -33.99 12.66 -42.16
CA SER A 87 -35.01 13.45 -42.88
C SER A 87 -34.39 14.60 -43.70
N GLU A 88 -34.64 14.52 -45.02
CA GLU A 88 -34.90 15.58 -46.01
C GLU A 88 -33.94 16.78 -46.19
N SER A 89 -33.39 16.83 -47.41
CA SER A 89 -32.81 18.00 -48.08
C SER A 89 -33.88 18.70 -48.95
N PRO A 90 -33.62 19.88 -49.55
CA PRO A 90 -33.02 19.86 -50.90
C PRO A 90 -31.88 20.87 -51.14
N THR A 91 -30.88 20.41 -51.91
CA THR A 91 -30.24 20.98 -53.13
C THR A 91 -30.23 22.51 -53.36
N SER A 92 -29.23 23.15 -53.96
CA SER A 92 -28.34 22.71 -55.04
C SER A 92 -27.15 23.68 -55.21
N GLU A 93 -26.00 23.10 -55.53
CA GLU A 93 -25.05 23.47 -56.60
C GLU A 93 -24.38 24.87 -56.68
N SER A 94 -23.06 24.78 -56.84
CA SER A 94 -21.97 25.79 -56.92
C SER A 94 -21.99 26.59 -58.26
N PRO A 95 -20.95 27.37 -58.69
CA PRO A 95 -19.66 27.76 -58.07
C PRO A 95 -19.22 29.25 -58.29
N SER A 96 -18.03 29.59 -57.76
CA SER A 96 -17.13 30.67 -58.21
C SER A 96 -17.43 32.12 -57.82
N SER A 97 -16.52 32.75 -57.06
CA SER A 97 -15.75 33.93 -57.51
C SER A 97 -15.03 34.66 -56.36
N ALA A 98 -13.76 34.99 -56.63
CA ALA A 98 -12.96 36.09 -56.09
C ALA A 98 -12.35 36.00 -54.66
N SER A 99 -11.03 35.70 -54.65
CA SER A 99 -9.89 36.40 -53.99
C SER A 99 -10.16 37.74 -53.26
N PRO A 100 -9.24 38.28 -52.41
CA PRO A 100 -7.81 37.93 -52.24
C PRO A 100 -7.28 37.94 -50.77
N GLY A 101 -6.03 37.51 -50.59
CA GLY A 101 -5.15 38.18 -49.61
C GLY A 101 -4.62 37.33 -48.47
N LEU A 102 -3.77 36.37 -48.81
CA LEU A 102 -2.68 35.91 -47.94
C LEU A 102 -1.90 37.14 -47.42
N SER A 103 -1.44 37.11 -46.17
CA SER A 103 -0.02 36.89 -45.91
C SER A 103 0.35 37.25 -44.48
N SER A 104 0.88 36.24 -43.79
CA SER A 104 1.81 36.36 -42.67
C SER A 104 2.91 37.38 -43.00
N PHE A 105 3.28 38.22 -42.04
CA PHE A 105 4.51 39.00 -42.14
C PHE A 105 5.41 38.73 -40.93
N SER A 106 6.57 38.18 -41.26
CA SER A 106 7.74 38.04 -40.41
C SER A 106 8.23 39.42 -39.98
N LEU A 107 8.65 39.54 -38.71
CA LEU A 107 9.37 40.70 -38.21
C LEU A 107 10.77 40.74 -38.82
N GLN A 108 10.93 41.56 -39.86
CA GLN A 108 12.23 41.93 -40.39
C GLN A 108 12.65 43.23 -39.68
N ILE A 109 13.56 43.08 -38.72
CA ILE A 109 14.19 44.21 -38.02
C ILE A 109 15.20 44.79 -39.00
N ASN A 110 14.96 46.01 -39.48
CA ASN A 110 16.03 46.86 -39.96
C ASN A 110 15.74 48.34 -39.67
N GLU A 111 16.83 49.04 -39.45
CA GLU A 111 16.98 50.32 -38.76
C GLU A 111 16.41 51.57 -39.46
N GLU A 112 16.28 52.61 -38.64
CA GLU A 112 16.53 54.04 -38.95
C GLU A 112 15.32 54.99 -38.90
N ASN A 113 15.28 55.73 -37.78
CA ASN A 113 14.94 57.14 -37.59
C ASN A 113 14.05 57.85 -38.63
N VAL A 114 12.79 58.13 -38.28
CA VAL A 114 12.10 59.37 -38.69
C VAL A 114 11.19 59.85 -37.56
N SER A 115 11.56 61.02 -37.04
CA SER A 115 10.73 62.01 -36.38
C SER A 115 9.28 62.06 -36.91
N GLY A 116 8.31 61.82 -36.03
CA GLY A 116 6.89 61.93 -36.35
C GLY A 116 6.07 62.22 -35.10
N THR A 117 5.93 63.50 -34.79
CA THR A 117 4.98 64.01 -33.79
C THR A 117 3.55 63.60 -34.15
N SER A 118 2.89 62.82 -33.28
CA SER A 118 1.44 62.59 -33.33
C SER A 118 0.78 63.17 -32.08
N THR A 119 0.52 64.46 -32.13
CA THR A 119 -0.45 65.17 -31.28
C THR A 119 -1.88 64.81 -31.72
N GLY A 120 -2.81 64.60 -30.77
CA GLY A 120 -4.25 64.69 -31.12
C GLY A 120 -5.34 64.00 -30.26
N ARG A 121 -5.43 64.31 -28.95
CA ARG A 121 -6.66 64.60 -28.14
C ARG A 121 -6.43 64.22 -26.67
N PRO A 122 -6.72 65.09 -25.69
CA PRO A 122 -6.62 64.72 -24.28
C PRO A 122 -7.63 63.61 -23.98
N ILE A 123 -7.15 62.51 -23.41
CA ILE A 123 -8.00 61.40 -23.02
C ILE A 123 -9.02 61.93 -22.00
N GLY A 124 -10.30 61.84 -22.33
CA GLY A 124 -11.39 62.30 -21.47
C GLY A 124 -11.27 61.67 -20.08
N ILE A 125 -11.45 62.49 -19.05
CA ILE A 125 -11.24 62.18 -17.62
C ILE A 125 -11.95 60.88 -17.20
N LYS A 126 -13.10 60.54 -17.81
CA LYS A 126 -13.82 59.27 -17.63
C LYS A 126 -13.02 58.02 -18.06
N LYS A 127 -12.30 58.08 -19.18
CA LYS A 127 -11.52 56.95 -19.71
C LYS A 127 -10.23 56.73 -18.92
N VAL A 128 -9.61 57.80 -18.39
CA VAL A 128 -8.47 57.72 -17.47
C VAL A 128 -8.88 57.13 -16.12
N LYS A 129 -10.01 57.60 -15.56
CA LYS A 129 -10.52 57.12 -14.26
C LYS A 129 -10.95 55.64 -14.33
N GLY A 130 -11.53 55.21 -15.45
CA GLY A 130 -11.83 53.80 -15.71
C GLY A 130 -10.57 52.91 -15.80
N LYS A 131 -9.53 53.37 -16.51
CA LYS A 131 -8.25 52.65 -16.59
C LYS A 131 -7.58 52.47 -15.22
N LYS A 132 -7.57 53.52 -14.39
CA LYS A 132 -6.98 53.45 -13.05
C LYS A 132 -7.70 52.44 -12.16
N LYS A 133 -9.03 52.34 -12.26
CA LYS A 133 -9.83 51.36 -11.52
C LYS A 133 -9.55 49.91 -11.97
N ILE A 134 -9.44 49.69 -13.27
CA ILE A 134 -9.10 48.37 -13.84
C ILE A 134 -7.68 47.95 -13.44
N GLU A 135 -6.73 48.89 -13.42
CA GLU A 135 -5.35 48.63 -13.02
C GLU A 135 -5.24 48.31 -11.51
N GLU A 136 -6.03 48.99 -10.68
CA GLU A 136 -6.13 48.71 -9.24
C GLU A 136 -6.77 47.34 -8.98
N GLU A 137 -7.85 46.99 -9.70
CA GLU A 137 -8.47 45.66 -9.66
C GLU A 137 -7.48 44.56 -10.14
N ASN A 138 -6.71 44.79 -11.20
CA ASN A 138 -5.67 43.87 -11.66
C ASN A 138 -4.55 43.69 -10.63
N THR A 139 -4.18 44.75 -9.92
CA THR A 139 -3.15 44.68 -8.87
C THR A 139 -3.60 43.78 -7.72
N ILE A 140 -4.88 43.89 -7.32
CA ILE A 140 -5.48 43.03 -6.29
C ILE A 140 -5.46 41.55 -6.72
N VAL A 141 -5.87 41.26 -7.96
CA VAL A 141 -5.86 39.89 -8.50
C VAL A 141 -4.44 39.32 -8.54
N ILE A 142 -3.45 40.12 -8.92
CA ILE A 142 -2.05 39.67 -8.95
C ILE A 142 -1.53 39.35 -7.54
N GLU A 143 -1.85 40.15 -6.53
CA GLU A 143 -1.46 39.87 -5.15
C GLU A 143 -2.14 38.60 -4.62
N GLU A 144 -3.42 38.38 -4.94
CA GLU A 144 -4.12 37.15 -4.55
C GLU A 144 -3.49 35.91 -5.19
N ILE A 145 -3.12 35.98 -6.47
CA ILE A 145 -2.42 34.88 -7.15
C ILE A 145 -1.06 34.61 -6.50
N ARG A 146 -0.29 35.66 -6.16
CA ARG A 146 1.01 35.50 -5.48
C ARG A 146 0.84 34.82 -4.13
N GLU A 147 -0.14 35.24 -3.35
CA GLU A 147 -0.41 34.67 -2.03
C GLU A 147 -0.88 33.22 -2.12
N GLN A 148 -1.76 32.87 -3.06
CA GLN A 148 -2.17 31.48 -3.28
C GLN A 148 -0.98 30.59 -3.71
N ASN A 149 -0.08 31.10 -4.56
CA ASN A 149 1.13 30.37 -4.97
C ASN A 149 2.11 30.18 -3.81
N ARG A 150 2.22 31.18 -2.91
CA ARG A 150 3.01 31.08 -1.68
C ARG A 150 2.47 29.96 -0.78
N GLN A 151 1.16 29.95 -0.55
CA GLN A 151 0.50 28.91 0.25
C GLN A 151 0.62 27.53 -0.39
N LEU A 152 0.50 27.43 -1.72
CA LEU A 152 0.67 26.17 -2.44
C LEU A 152 2.09 25.63 -2.27
N SER A 153 3.10 26.50 -2.37
CA SER A 153 4.51 26.12 -2.17
C SER A 153 4.77 25.63 -0.74
N GLU A 154 4.22 26.32 0.28
CA GLU A 154 4.28 25.88 1.68
C GLU A 154 3.61 24.52 1.90
N ARG A 155 2.43 24.28 1.30
CA ARG A 155 1.74 23.00 1.41
C ARG A 155 2.53 21.86 0.77
N LEU A 156 3.19 22.12 -0.36
CA LEU A 156 4.03 21.12 -1.04
C LEU A 156 5.28 20.78 -0.23
N THR A 157 5.99 21.79 0.30
CA THR A 157 7.19 21.56 1.12
C THR A 157 6.84 20.86 2.43
N LYS A 158 5.78 21.30 3.11
CA LYS A 158 5.28 20.62 4.31
C LYS A 158 4.87 19.18 4.01
N GLY A 159 4.10 18.94 2.95
CA GLY A 159 3.68 17.60 2.55
C GLY A 159 4.86 16.66 2.25
N ASN A 160 5.93 17.17 1.67
CA ASN A 160 7.17 16.40 1.47
C ASN A 160 7.86 16.10 2.79
N ASN A 161 7.97 17.06 3.71
CA ASN A 161 8.55 16.85 5.03
C ASN A 161 7.76 15.82 5.84
N ASP A 162 6.43 15.93 5.85
CA ASP A 162 5.56 14.99 6.56
C ASP A 162 5.71 13.56 6.00
N LYS A 163 5.81 13.40 4.68
CA LYS A 163 6.11 12.10 4.05
C LYS A 163 7.46 11.56 4.50
N GLN A 164 8.51 12.36 4.49
CA GLN A 164 9.85 11.93 4.93
C GLN A 164 9.87 11.53 6.41
N GLN A 165 9.25 12.33 7.28
CA GLN A 165 9.11 12.01 8.71
C GLN A 165 8.34 10.72 8.91
N ASN A 166 7.24 10.52 8.19
CA ASN A 166 6.46 9.29 8.26
C ASN A 166 7.27 8.05 7.85
N TYR A 167 8.08 8.13 6.79
CA TYR A 167 8.99 7.04 6.42
C TYR A 167 10.03 6.75 7.52
N HIS A 168 10.62 7.79 8.11
CA HIS A 168 11.58 7.62 9.19
C HIS A 168 10.95 6.97 10.43
N ILE A 169 9.75 7.41 10.82
CA ILE A 169 8.99 6.85 11.95
C ILE A 169 8.64 5.39 11.68
N GLN A 170 8.16 5.07 10.47
CA GLN A 170 7.82 3.69 10.11
C GLN A 170 9.05 2.77 10.18
N MET A 171 10.18 3.23 9.67
CA MET A 171 11.44 2.48 9.73
C MET A 171 11.91 2.25 11.18
N LEU A 172 11.84 3.28 12.03
CA LEU A 172 12.18 3.14 13.45
C LEU A 172 11.27 2.14 14.16
N ARG A 173 9.95 2.21 13.91
CA ARG A 173 8.98 1.25 14.48
C ARG A 173 9.30 -0.18 14.06
N ALA A 174 9.53 -0.41 12.77
CA ALA A 174 9.88 -1.73 12.25
C ALA A 174 11.16 -2.29 12.89
N GLN A 175 12.19 -1.44 13.10
CA GLN A 175 13.41 -1.86 13.80
C GLN A 175 13.16 -2.20 15.27
N THR A 176 12.36 -1.40 15.97
CA THR A 176 12.02 -1.66 17.38
C THR A 176 11.19 -2.93 17.53
N GLU A 177 10.23 -3.15 16.64
CA GLU A 177 9.41 -4.37 16.62
C GLU A 177 10.28 -5.62 16.35
N ALA A 178 11.19 -5.55 15.37
CA ALA A 178 12.13 -6.63 15.09
C ALA A 178 12.99 -6.97 16.33
N LYS A 179 13.60 -5.95 16.96
CA LYS A 179 14.39 -6.14 18.18
C LYS A 179 13.56 -6.73 19.33
N LYS A 180 12.29 -6.33 19.47
CA LYS A 180 11.39 -6.86 20.50
C LYS A 180 11.10 -8.35 20.27
N VAL A 181 10.88 -8.76 19.02
CA VAL A 181 10.68 -10.16 18.64
C VAL A 181 11.93 -10.99 18.95
N ASP A 182 13.13 -10.48 18.61
CA ASP A 182 14.39 -11.16 18.90
C ASP A 182 14.62 -11.37 20.40
N VAL A 183 14.36 -10.33 21.21
CA VAL A 183 14.46 -10.43 22.67
C VAL A 183 13.44 -11.43 23.24
N ALA A 184 12.21 -11.45 22.71
CA ALA A 184 11.20 -12.43 23.11
C ALA A 184 11.64 -13.87 22.75
N ALA A 185 12.16 -14.08 21.55
CA ALA A 185 12.68 -15.37 21.10
C ALA A 185 13.84 -15.85 21.98
N GLN A 186 14.78 -14.96 22.33
CA GLN A 186 15.88 -15.29 23.25
C GLN A 186 15.37 -15.69 24.64
N LYS A 187 14.39 -14.97 25.19
CA LYS A 187 13.79 -15.32 26.49
C LYS A 187 13.14 -16.71 26.47
N VAL A 188 12.39 -17.02 25.42
CA VAL A 188 11.79 -18.35 25.23
C VAL A 188 12.86 -19.43 25.10
N ALA A 189 13.93 -19.18 24.35
CA ALA A 189 15.04 -20.13 24.20
C ALA A 189 15.75 -20.40 25.55
N VAL A 190 15.95 -19.37 26.38
CA VAL A 190 16.54 -19.52 27.72
C VAL A 190 15.60 -20.32 28.63
N ALA A 191 14.30 -20.05 28.60
CA ALA A 191 13.32 -20.81 29.37
C ALA A 191 13.29 -22.29 28.94
N ALA A 192 13.29 -22.56 27.63
CA ALA A 192 13.33 -23.91 27.08
C ALA A 192 14.60 -24.66 27.49
N LYS A 193 15.77 -23.99 27.48
CA LYS A 193 17.02 -24.58 27.98
C LYS A 193 16.94 -24.95 29.46
N LYS A 194 16.36 -24.09 30.30
CA LYS A 194 16.17 -24.39 31.74
C LYS A 194 15.28 -25.61 31.95
N VAL A 195 14.17 -25.69 31.22
CA VAL A 195 13.27 -26.85 31.26
C VAL A 195 13.98 -28.11 30.80
N ALA A 196 14.75 -28.05 29.70
CA ALA A 196 15.49 -29.19 29.18
C ALA A 196 16.53 -29.73 30.19
N VAL A 197 17.23 -28.83 30.90
CA VAL A 197 18.17 -29.22 31.97
C VAL A 197 17.44 -29.91 33.12
N ALA A 198 16.32 -29.34 33.60
CA ALA A 198 15.52 -29.94 34.66
C ALA A 198 14.97 -31.32 34.26
N VAL A 199 14.48 -31.47 33.02
CA VAL A 199 14.00 -32.76 32.50
C VAL A 199 15.14 -33.78 32.41
N ALA A 200 16.34 -33.37 32.00
CA ALA A 200 17.50 -34.24 31.94
C ALA A 200 17.93 -34.72 33.35
N GLU A 201 17.89 -33.83 34.35
CA GLU A 201 18.16 -34.17 35.75
C GLU A 201 17.15 -35.20 36.28
N ILE A 202 15.84 -34.95 36.09
CA ILE A 202 14.78 -35.89 36.48
C ILE A 202 14.95 -37.23 35.78
N ARG A 203 15.36 -37.24 34.51
CA ARG A 203 15.58 -38.48 33.75
C ARG A 203 16.74 -39.30 34.33
N GLU A 204 17.83 -38.65 34.74
CA GLU A 204 18.98 -39.33 35.35
C GLU A 204 18.67 -39.82 36.77
N GLU A 205 17.97 -39.01 37.58
CA GLU A 205 17.50 -39.43 38.90
C GLU A 205 16.57 -40.65 38.81
N ASN A 206 15.64 -40.66 37.85
CA ASN A 206 14.78 -41.83 37.60
C ASN A 206 15.58 -43.06 37.15
N ARG A 207 16.66 -42.87 36.37
CA ARG A 207 17.55 -43.98 35.97
C ARG A 207 18.18 -44.64 37.19
N VAL A 208 18.68 -43.85 38.14
CA VAL A 208 19.26 -44.33 39.40
C VAL A 208 18.18 -44.97 40.29
N LEU A 209 17.01 -44.35 40.40
CA LEU A 209 15.91 -44.82 41.23
C LEU A 209 15.38 -46.19 40.80
N LEU A 210 15.28 -46.42 39.50
CA LEU A 210 14.77 -47.67 38.92
C LEU A 210 15.83 -48.77 38.77
N THR A 211 17.09 -48.50 39.13
CA THR A 211 18.15 -49.51 39.06
C THR A 211 17.92 -50.59 40.12
N ASN A 212 17.80 -51.84 39.68
CA ASN A 212 17.63 -52.99 40.58
C ASN A 212 18.96 -53.36 41.24
N LEU A 213 18.99 -53.36 42.58
CA LEU A 213 20.21 -53.61 43.36
C LEU A 213 20.71 -55.06 43.24
N ASN A 214 19.84 -56.01 42.89
CA ASN A 214 20.23 -57.41 42.72
C ASN A 214 21.06 -57.64 41.46
N ASP A 215 20.95 -56.74 40.47
CA ASP A 215 21.69 -56.81 39.21
C ASP A 215 23.09 -56.17 39.33
N VAL A 216 23.40 -55.53 40.47
CA VAL A 216 24.69 -54.89 40.75
C VAL A 216 25.62 -55.86 41.47
N ALA A 217 26.62 -56.36 40.72
CA ALA A 217 27.58 -57.35 41.21
C ALA A 217 28.53 -56.78 42.28
N ASP A 218 29.00 -55.54 42.12
CA ASP A 218 29.94 -54.90 43.06
C ASP A 218 29.20 -54.43 44.34
N PRO A 219 29.57 -54.96 45.53
CA PRO A 219 28.97 -54.54 46.80
C PRO A 219 29.10 -53.05 47.09
N ASN A 220 30.23 -52.42 46.74
CA ASN A 220 30.47 -51.00 47.03
C ASN A 220 29.59 -50.12 46.14
N LEU A 221 29.53 -50.42 44.84
CA LEU A 221 28.65 -49.73 43.90
C LEU A 221 27.17 -49.92 44.27
N ARG A 222 26.78 -51.10 44.76
CA ARG A 222 25.42 -51.39 45.19
C ARG A 222 25.01 -50.55 46.41
N GLU A 223 25.90 -50.39 47.39
CA GLU A 223 25.65 -49.50 48.53
C GLU A 223 25.58 -48.03 48.12
N PHE A 224 26.45 -47.61 47.20
CA PHE A 224 26.41 -46.27 46.62
C PHE A 224 25.05 -45.98 45.96
N ILE A 225 24.60 -46.84 45.04
CA ILE A 225 23.29 -46.68 44.37
C ILE A 225 22.16 -46.66 45.40
N ARG A 226 22.19 -47.54 46.41
CA ARG A 226 21.19 -47.54 47.50
C ARG A 226 21.17 -46.23 48.27
N SER A 227 22.33 -45.62 48.53
CA SER A 227 22.41 -44.32 49.20
C SER A 227 21.86 -43.19 48.33
N GLU A 228 22.17 -43.19 47.04
CA GLU A 228 21.65 -42.22 46.07
C GLU A 228 20.12 -42.34 45.90
N GLN A 229 19.58 -43.56 45.85
CA GLN A 229 18.13 -43.79 45.83
C GLN A 229 17.42 -43.14 47.02
N LYS A 230 17.98 -43.31 48.23
CA LYS A 230 17.44 -42.66 49.44
C LYS A 230 17.52 -41.14 49.36
N ARG A 231 18.65 -40.60 48.88
CA ARG A 231 18.85 -39.15 48.70
C ARG A 231 17.82 -38.56 47.74
N ILE A 232 17.56 -39.24 46.61
CA ILE A 232 16.57 -38.80 45.59
C ILE A 232 15.16 -38.82 46.18
N VAL A 233 14.76 -39.91 46.85
CA VAL A 233 13.42 -40.00 47.49
C VAL A 233 13.22 -38.89 48.52
N GLN A 234 14.26 -38.60 49.32
CA GLN A 234 14.22 -37.49 50.28
C GLN A 234 14.07 -36.13 49.56
N LYS A 235 14.87 -35.85 48.53
CA LYS A 235 14.77 -34.64 47.71
C LYS A 235 13.35 -34.45 47.16
N ILE A 236 12.76 -35.50 46.59
CA ILE A 236 11.38 -35.47 46.06
C ILE A 236 10.37 -35.16 47.17
N SER A 237 10.51 -35.78 48.34
CA SER A 237 9.62 -35.51 49.48
C SER A 237 9.71 -34.05 49.96
N GLU A 238 10.90 -33.46 49.95
CA GLU A 238 11.13 -32.05 50.29
C GLU A 238 10.57 -31.09 49.23
N GLU A 239 10.67 -31.44 47.95
CA GLU A 239 10.10 -30.66 46.85
C GLU A 239 8.56 -30.66 46.85
N LEU A 240 7.93 -31.83 47.11
CA LEU A 240 6.48 -31.92 47.30
C LEU A 240 6.00 -31.08 48.50
N ALA A 241 6.75 -31.12 49.62
CA ALA A 241 6.43 -30.31 50.79
C ALA A 241 6.47 -28.81 50.49
N LYS A 242 7.45 -28.34 49.70
CA LYS A 242 7.59 -26.93 49.30
C LYS A 242 6.47 -26.46 48.35
N GLN A 243 6.00 -27.30 47.43
CA GLN A 243 4.86 -26.97 46.56
C GLN A 243 3.55 -26.82 47.33
N SER A 244 3.33 -27.59 48.40
CA SER A 244 2.11 -27.48 49.21
C SER A 244 1.95 -26.12 49.92
N GLN A 245 3.06 -25.43 50.22
CA GLN A 245 3.06 -24.13 50.90
C GLN A 245 2.93 -22.93 49.95
N SER A 246 3.06 -23.11 48.62
CA SER A 246 3.02 -22.00 47.65
C SER A 246 1.69 -21.86 46.89
N THR A 247 0.65 -22.64 47.24
CA THR A 247 -0.66 -22.61 46.56
C THR A 247 -1.65 -21.60 47.15
N SER A 248 -1.24 -20.71 48.07
CA SER A 248 -2.04 -19.52 48.38
C SER A 248 -1.90 -18.48 47.25
N SER A 249 -2.47 -18.78 46.07
CA SER A 249 -2.64 -17.82 44.98
C SER A 249 -4.12 -17.47 44.83
N PRO A 250 -4.47 -16.24 44.42
CA PRO A 250 -5.71 -15.53 44.75
C PRO A 250 -6.90 -15.92 43.85
N PHE A 251 -6.98 -17.18 43.44
CA PHE A 251 -8.06 -17.66 42.56
C PHE A 251 -9.42 -17.80 43.29
N GLY A 252 -9.42 -17.68 44.63
CA GLY A 252 -10.64 -17.69 45.44
C GLY A 252 -11.41 -16.36 45.46
N GLN A 253 -10.80 -15.24 45.06
CA GLN A 253 -11.44 -13.91 45.20
C GLN A 253 -12.55 -13.61 44.19
N TYR A 254 -12.82 -14.49 43.22
CA TYR A 254 -13.87 -14.26 42.21
C TYR A 254 -15.23 -14.86 42.58
N PHE A 255 -15.34 -15.62 43.67
CA PHE A 255 -16.59 -16.30 44.04
C PHE A 255 -17.22 -15.81 45.35
N ASP A 256 -16.59 -14.90 46.08
CA ASP A 256 -17.11 -14.40 47.36
C ASP A 256 -18.14 -13.25 47.23
N ASP A 257 -18.42 -12.74 46.02
CA ASP A 257 -19.23 -11.52 45.83
C ASP A 257 -20.71 -11.78 45.48
N PHE A 258 -21.19 -13.02 45.56
CA PHE A 258 -22.62 -13.34 45.35
C PHE A 258 -23.44 -13.45 46.64
N GLY A 259 -22.86 -13.07 47.78
CA GLY A 259 -23.49 -13.14 49.11
C GLY A 259 -23.98 -11.79 49.66
N GLY A 260 -24.64 -10.95 48.84
CA GLY A 260 -25.28 -9.73 49.34
C GLY A 260 -26.63 -10.02 50.01
N PRO A 261 -26.93 -9.53 51.22
CA PRO A 261 -28.23 -9.71 51.86
C PRO A 261 -29.26 -8.83 51.15
N GLY A 262 -30.11 -9.45 50.33
CA GLY A 262 -31.24 -8.79 49.69
C GLY A 262 -32.32 -8.45 50.72
N ASN A 263 -32.33 -7.20 51.18
CA ASN A 263 -33.50 -6.55 51.77
C ASN A 263 -33.67 -5.20 51.07
N ASP A 264 -34.32 -5.20 49.90
CA ASP A 264 -35.04 -4.02 49.43
C ASP A 264 -36.14 -4.46 48.45
N LEU A 265 -37.27 -4.89 49.01
CA LEU A 265 -38.54 -4.97 48.29
C LEU A 265 -39.21 -3.60 48.42
N SER A 266 -39.23 -2.86 47.32
CA SER A 266 -40.07 -1.67 47.18
C SER A 266 -41.51 -2.11 46.92
N ASP A 267 -42.43 -1.65 47.77
CA ASP A 267 -43.88 -1.72 47.55
C ASP A 267 -44.25 -0.98 46.26
N TYR A 268 -44.84 -1.72 45.30
CA TYR A 268 -45.83 -1.24 44.33
C TYR A 268 -46.72 -2.39 43.86
#